data_AF-A0A517YH26-F1
#
_entry.id   AF-A0A517YH26-F1
#
_cell.length_a   1.000
_cell.length_b   1.000
_cell.length_c   1.000
_cell.angle_alpha   90.00
_cell.angle_beta   90.00
_cell.angle_gamma   90.00
#
_symmetry.space_group_name_H-M   'P 1'
#
loop_
_entity.id
_entity.type
_entity.pdbx_description
1 polymer ?
#
loop_
_entity_poly.entity_id
_entity_poly.type
_entity_poly.pdbx_seq_one_letter_code
_entity_poly.pdbx_strand_id
1 'polypeptide(L)'
;MRYFHQGRFRQQVKHLQHQFLQDGNLPFSDILSTELIKQALTTLKIGWIDCVFTPLVTLCVFLGQVLRADHSCRAAVARLIARRVARKERACSPETSAYCQARKRLPEKFFSQLAK
;
A
#
# COMPACT_ATOMS: atom_id res chain seq x y z
N MET A 1 -22.02 -30.66 -2.44
CA MET A 1 -22.52 -29.31 -2.07
C MET A 1 -21.48 -28.59 -1.20
N ARG A 2 -20.65 -27.69 -1.77
CA ARG A 2 -19.63 -26.91 -1.01
C ARG A 2 -19.50 -25.45 -1.49
N TYR A 3 -20.46 -24.94 -2.25
CA TYR A 3 -20.34 -23.66 -2.97
C TYR A 3 -20.96 -22.44 -2.27
N PHE A 4 -21.77 -22.61 -1.21
CA PHE A 4 -22.52 -21.50 -0.61
C PHE A 4 -21.76 -20.69 0.45
N HIS A 5 -20.77 -21.28 1.14
CA HIS A 5 -20.02 -20.56 2.20
C HIS A 5 -18.92 -19.62 1.66
N GLN A 6 -18.32 -19.94 0.51
CA GLN A 6 -17.27 -19.10 -0.09
C GLN A 6 -17.79 -17.74 -0.56
N GLY A 7 -19.02 -17.67 -1.06
CA GLY A 7 -19.62 -16.42 -1.53
C GLY A 7 -19.83 -15.41 -0.39
N ARG A 8 -20.37 -15.88 0.74
CA ARG A 8 -20.65 -15.03 1.91
C ARG A 8 -19.36 -14.52 2.56
N PHE A 9 -18.37 -15.38 2.73
CA PHE A 9 -17.06 -14.98 3.27
C PHE A 9 -16.37 -13.95 2.36
N ARG A 10 -16.40 -14.17 1.04
CA ARG A 10 -15.82 -13.22 0.07
C ARG A 10 -16.53 -11.87 0.09
N GLN A 11 -17.85 -11.84 0.29
CA GLN A 11 -18.62 -10.60 0.44
C GLN A 11 -18.29 -9.87 1.75
N GLN A 12 -18.14 -10.60 2.86
CA GLN A 12 -17.72 -10.04 4.14
C GLN A 12 -16.31 -9.42 4.06
N VAL A 13 -15.36 -10.13 3.43
CA VAL A 13 -14.01 -9.61 3.19
C VAL A 13 -14.03 -8.37 2.30
N LYS A 14 -14.82 -8.37 1.22
CA LYS A 14 -14.98 -7.19 0.36
C LYS A 14 -15.57 -6.00 1.10
N HIS A 15 -16.53 -6.22 1.99
CA HIS A 15 -17.14 -5.17 2.81
C HIS A 15 -16.11 -4.56 3.77
N LEU A 16 -15.37 -5.41 4.49
CA LEU A 16 -14.26 -4.99 5.36
C LEU A 16 -13.19 -4.21 4.60
N GLN A 17 -12.77 -4.70 3.42
CA GLN A 17 -11.82 -4.00 2.56
C GLN A 17 -12.34 -2.61 2.16
N HIS A 18 -13.62 -2.53 1.78
CA HIS A 18 -14.22 -1.26 1.39
C HIS A 18 -14.25 -0.26 2.54
N GLN A 19 -14.66 -0.69 3.74
CA GLN A 19 -14.65 0.14 4.94
C GLN A 19 -13.22 0.60 5.28
N PHE A 20 -12.26 -0.33 5.30
CA PHE A 20 -10.87 -0.04 5.64
C PHE A 20 -10.17 0.91 4.65
N LEU A 21 -10.55 0.87 3.37
CA LEU A 21 -9.99 1.73 2.32
C LEU A 21 -10.71 3.08 2.20
N GLN A 22 -11.83 3.26 2.88
CA GLN A 22 -12.57 4.52 2.95
C GLN A 22 -12.05 5.46 4.04
N ASP A 23 -11.37 4.93 5.05
CA ASP A 23 -10.72 5.75 6.07
C ASP A 23 -9.61 6.60 5.42
N GLY A 24 -9.68 7.93 5.57
CA GLY A 24 -8.76 8.89 4.92
C GLY A 24 -7.28 8.80 5.34
N ASN A 25 -6.90 7.79 6.12
CA ASN A 25 -5.52 7.49 6.47
C ASN A 25 -4.83 6.63 5.39
N LEU A 26 -3.51 6.40 5.48
CA LEU A 26 -2.85 5.43 4.59
C LEU A 26 -3.36 4.13 5.17
N PRO A 27 -4.03 3.30 4.36
CA PRO A 27 -4.30 1.96 4.81
C PRO A 27 -2.97 1.34 5.24
N PHE A 28 -2.97 0.66 6.38
CA PHE A 28 -1.83 -0.02 6.99
C PHE A 28 -0.73 0.87 7.61
N SER A 29 -0.81 2.21 7.60
CA SER A 29 0.24 3.01 8.27
C SER A 29 0.33 2.79 9.78
N ASP A 30 -0.79 2.39 10.38
CA ASP A 30 -0.90 2.22 11.83
C ASP A 30 -0.67 0.75 12.24
N ILE A 31 -0.59 -0.15 11.27
CA ILE A 31 -0.37 -1.60 11.44
C ILE A 31 1.07 -1.98 11.08
N LEU A 32 1.64 -1.33 10.06
CA LEU A 32 3.01 -1.56 9.61
C LEU A 32 3.98 -0.71 10.42
N SER A 33 4.69 -1.33 11.37
CA SER A 33 5.74 -0.65 12.14
C SER A 33 6.90 -0.22 11.24
N THR A 34 7.35 1.02 11.44
CA THR A 34 8.49 1.60 10.70
C THR A 34 9.77 0.81 10.98
N GLU A 35 9.89 0.25 12.18
CA GLU A 35 10.98 -0.59 12.68
C GLU A 35 11.08 -1.89 11.88
N LEU A 36 9.96 -2.60 11.69
CA LEU A 36 9.90 -3.84 10.90
C LEU A 36 10.32 -3.60 9.45
N ILE A 37 9.85 -2.49 8.87
CA ILE A 37 10.21 -2.10 7.51
C ILE A 37 11.71 -1.80 7.42
N LYS A 38 12.27 -1.02 8.36
CA LYS A 38 13.71 -0.73 8.40
C LYS A 38 14.53 -2.03 8.52
N GLN A 39 14.15 -2.93 9.41
CA GLN A 39 14.83 -4.22 9.59
C GLN A 39 14.79 -5.08 8.32
N ALA A 40 13.64 -5.16 7.64
CA ALA A 40 13.51 -5.91 6.39
C ALA A 40 14.37 -5.29 5.27
N LEU A 41 14.38 -3.96 5.15
CA LEU A 41 15.20 -3.26 4.15
C LEU A 41 16.70 -3.46 4.38
N THR A 42 17.16 -3.36 5.63
CA THR A 42 18.56 -3.61 6.00
C THR A 42 18.96 -5.06 5.70
N THR A 43 18.11 -6.02 6.08
CA THR A 43 18.36 -7.44 5.87
C THR A 43 18.49 -7.80 4.38
N LEU A 44 17.64 -7.19 3.54
CA LEU A 44 17.62 -7.43 2.10
C LEU A 44 18.55 -6.50 1.31
N LYS A 45 19.29 -5.63 1.99
CA LYS A 45 20.18 -4.62 1.38
C LYS A 45 19.49 -3.79 0.29
N ILE A 46 18.22 -3.45 0.50
CA ILE A 46 17.43 -2.68 -0.46
C ILE A 46 17.76 -1.19 -0.28
N GLY A 47 18.38 -0.58 -1.29
CA GLY A 47 18.57 0.86 -1.33
C GLY A 47 17.28 1.61 -1.65
N TRP A 48 17.02 2.71 -0.96
CA TRP A 48 15.97 3.65 -1.32
C TRP A 48 16.50 5.09 -1.34
N ILE A 49 15.77 5.96 -2.04
CA ILE A 49 16.05 7.39 -2.07
C ILE A 49 15.05 8.04 -1.12
N ASP A 50 15.50 9.02 -0.33
CA ASP A 50 14.60 9.79 0.53
C ASP A 50 13.75 10.74 -0.33
N CYS A 51 12.66 10.18 -0.85
CA CYS A 51 11.69 10.82 -1.73
C CYS A 51 10.29 10.47 -1.23
N VAL A 52 9.26 11.11 -1.80
CA VAL A 52 7.84 10.87 -1.47
C VAL A 52 7.48 9.37 -1.37
N PHE A 53 8.03 8.56 -2.27
CA PHE A 53 7.82 7.11 -2.30
C PHE A 53 8.89 6.36 -1.50
N THR A 54 8.94 6.60 -0.18
CA THR A 54 9.72 5.74 0.72
C THR A 54 9.18 4.30 0.68
N PRO A 55 9.93 3.29 1.17
CA PRO A 55 9.45 1.92 1.19
C PRO A 55 8.12 1.73 1.93
N LEU A 56 7.92 2.41 3.06
CA LEU A 56 6.64 2.40 3.81
C LEU A 56 5.51 3.02 2.98
N VAL A 57 5.73 4.21 2.39
CA VAL A 57 4.71 4.85 1.56
C VAL A 57 4.36 3.97 0.36
N THR A 58 5.38 3.43 -0.31
CA THR A 58 5.22 2.56 -1.48
C THR A 58 4.42 1.30 -1.14
N LEU A 59 4.72 0.67 0.00
CA LEU A 59 4.02 -0.50 0.50
C LEU A 59 2.54 -0.22 0.77
N CYS A 60 2.23 0.81 1.54
CA CYS A 60 0.84 1.14 1.87
C CYS A 60 0.03 1.54 0.62
N VAL A 61 0.62 2.31 -0.29
CA VAL A 61 -0.04 2.67 -1.56
C VAL A 61 -0.27 1.43 -2.43
N PHE A 62 0.68 0.49 -2.46
CA PHE A 62 0.54 -0.79 -3.16
C PHE A 62 -0.55 -1.68 -2.55
N LEU A 63 -0.59 -1.84 -1.23
CA LEU A 63 -1.65 -2.59 -0.55
C LEU A 63 -3.03 -1.96 -0.83
N GLY A 64 -3.14 -0.63 -0.75
CA GLY A 64 -4.37 0.07 -1.12
C GLY A 64 -4.76 -0.06 -2.61
N GLN A 65 -3.79 -0.23 -3.51
CA GLN A 65 -4.03 -0.51 -4.93
C GLN A 65 -4.58 -1.93 -5.12
N VAL A 66 -3.96 -2.94 -4.53
CA VAL A 66 -4.36 -4.35 -4.76
C VAL A 66 -5.66 -4.73 -4.08
N LEU A 67 -6.07 -4.02 -3.03
CA LEU A 67 -7.35 -4.28 -2.36
C LEU A 67 -8.56 -3.64 -3.06
N ARG A 68 -8.33 -2.77 -4.05
CA ARG A 68 -9.42 -2.17 -4.83
C ARG A 68 -9.68 -2.94 -6.10
N ALA A 69 -10.94 -3.00 -6.51
CA ALA A 69 -11.37 -3.70 -7.72
C ALA A 69 -10.74 -3.18 -9.02
N ASP A 70 -10.36 -1.90 -9.06
CA ASP A 70 -9.79 -1.26 -10.25
C ASP A 70 -8.28 -1.45 -10.40
N HIS A 71 -7.59 -1.85 -9.33
CA HIS A 71 -6.12 -1.96 -9.25
C HIS A 71 -5.34 -0.79 -9.90
N SER A 72 -5.93 0.40 -9.96
CA SER A 72 -5.42 1.48 -10.81
C SER A 72 -4.24 2.18 -10.15
N CYS A 73 -3.07 2.18 -10.81
CA CYS A 73 -1.89 2.94 -10.35
C CYS A 73 -2.21 4.44 -10.26
N ARG A 74 -2.90 4.99 -11.26
CA ARG A 74 -3.25 6.42 -11.29
C ARG A 74 -4.18 6.77 -10.13
N ALA A 75 -5.17 5.92 -9.86
CA ALA A 75 -6.07 6.14 -8.74
C ALA A 75 -5.34 6.00 -7.39
N ALA A 76 -4.37 5.09 -7.28
CA ALA A 76 -3.54 4.93 -6.09
C ALA A 76 -2.69 6.17 -5.79
N VAL A 77 -2.04 6.74 -6.82
CA VAL A 77 -1.29 8.00 -6.70
C VAL A 77 -2.20 9.18 -6.37
N ALA A 78 -3.38 9.28 -7.01
CA ALA A 78 -4.35 10.32 -6.70
C ALA A 78 -4.81 10.29 -5.23
N ARG A 79 -5.03 9.09 -4.66
CA ARG A 79 -5.35 8.93 -3.23
C ARG A 79 -4.20 9.35 -2.32
N LEU A 80 -2.96 9.01 -2.69
CA LEU A 80 -1.79 9.47 -1.94
C LEU A 80 -1.71 11.00 -1.94
N ILE A 81 -1.93 11.65 -3.08
CA ILE A 81 -1.94 13.11 -3.19
C ILE A 81 -3.04 13.71 -2.31
N ALA A 82 -4.27 13.21 -2.43
CA ALA A 82 -5.40 13.67 -1.61
C ALA A 82 -5.08 13.57 -0.12
N ARG A 83 -4.45 12.47 0.33
CA ARG A 83 -4.03 12.30 1.71
C ARG A 83 -2.95 13.29 2.14
N ARG A 84 -1.91 13.50 1.32
CA ARG A 84 -0.84 14.47 1.61
C ARG A 84 -1.44 15.87 1.81
N VAL A 85 -2.33 16.28 0.90
CA VAL A 85 -3.04 17.56 0.99
C VAL A 85 -3.90 17.64 2.26
N ALA A 86 -4.66 16.60 2.59
CA ALA A 86 -5.46 16.55 3.82
C ALA A 86 -4.61 16.69 5.10
N ARG A 87 -3.34 16.23 5.05
CA ARG A 87 -2.35 16.36 6.13
C ARG A 87 -1.55 17.67 6.09
N LYS A 88 -1.90 18.61 5.21
CA LYS A 88 -1.17 19.86 4.97
C LYS A 88 0.28 19.64 4.50
N GLU A 89 0.58 18.48 3.94
CA GLU A 89 1.86 18.18 3.30
C GLU A 89 1.84 18.63 1.84
N ARG A 90 3.01 18.92 1.26
CA ARG A 90 3.14 19.25 -0.17
C ARG A 90 2.65 18.07 -1.03
N ALA A 91 1.75 18.34 -1.97
CA ALA A 91 1.30 17.39 -2.98
C ALA A 91 2.50 16.85 -3.78
N CYS A 92 2.48 15.56 -4.09
CA CYS A 92 3.46 14.97 -5.01
C CYS A 92 2.97 15.04 -6.45
N SER A 93 3.88 14.82 -7.42
CA SER A 93 3.50 14.73 -8.83
C SER A 93 2.41 13.65 -9.03
N PRO A 94 1.41 13.92 -9.89
CA PRO A 94 0.39 12.94 -10.27
C PRO A 94 0.91 11.81 -11.16
N GLU A 95 2.17 11.87 -11.58
CA GLU A 95 2.74 10.96 -12.55
C GLU A 95 3.03 9.61 -11.88
N THR A 96 2.56 8.53 -12.49
CA THR A 96 2.68 7.19 -11.88
C THR A 96 4.07 6.59 -12.01
N SER A 97 4.97 7.18 -12.78
CA SER A 97 6.30 6.62 -13.08
C SER A 97 7.13 6.42 -11.81
N ALA A 98 7.21 7.44 -10.96
CA ALA A 98 7.94 7.37 -9.69
C ALA A 98 7.38 6.29 -8.76
N TYR A 99 6.05 6.21 -8.66
CA TYR A 99 5.37 5.16 -7.88
C TYR A 99 5.67 3.76 -8.42
N CYS A 100 5.51 3.55 -9.74
CA CYS A 100 5.76 2.27 -10.38
C CYS A 100 7.21 1.82 -10.25
N GLN A 101 8.18 2.75 -10.35
CA GLN A 101 9.59 2.47 -10.14
C GLN A 101 9.89 2.10 -8.69
N ALA A 102 9.35 2.84 -7.72
CA ALA A 102 9.51 2.53 -6.31
C ALA A 102 8.94 1.13 -5.98
N ARG A 103 7.75 0.79 -6.52
CA ARG A 103 7.14 -0.53 -6.34
C ARG A 103 8.01 -1.66 -6.91
N LYS A 104 8.64 -1.46 -8.08
CA LYS A 104 9.54 -2.46 -8.68
C LYS A 104 10.79 -2.73 -7.84
N ARG A 105 11.19 -1.82 -6.95
CA ARG A 105 12.35 -1.99 -6.06
C ARG A 105 12.06 -2.86 -4.83
N LEU A 106 10.79 -3.20 -4.59
CA LEU A 106 10.37 -4.07 -3.48
C LEU A 106 10.29 -5.52 -4.00
N PRO A 107 11.26 -6.41 -3.69
CA PRO A 107 11.23 -7.80 -4.13
C PRO A 107 10.18 -8.61 -3.37
N GLU A 108 9.74 -9.74 -3.91
CA GLU A 108 8.78 -10.64 -3.23
C GLU A 108 9.23 -11.02 -1.80
N LYS A 109 10.54 -11.30 -1.65
CA LYS A 109 11.18 -11.60 -0.36
C LYS A 109 10.94 -10.53 0.71
N PHE A 110 10.78 -9.26 0.33
CA PHE A 110 10.46 -8.18 1.26
C PHE A 110 9.08 -8.38 1.88
N PHE A 111 8.07 -8.70 1.07
CA PHE A 111 6.73 -8.97 1.55
C PHE A 111 6.69 -10.24 2.41
N SER A 112 7.42 -11.30 2.00
CA SER A 112 7.52 -12.53 2.80
C SER A 112 8.16 -12.32 4.16
N GLN A 113 9.08 -11.35 4.31
CA GLN A 113 9.64 -11.01 5.61
C GLN A 113 8.66 -10.24 6.49
N LEU A 114 7.83 -9.37 5.91
CA LEU A 114 6.84 -8.60 6.65
C LEU A 114 5.60 -9.40 7.07
N ALA A 115 5.34 -10.52 6.40
CA ALA A 115 4.19 -11.38 6.70
C ALA A 115 4.48 -12.48 7.74
N LYS A 116 5.70 -12.50 8.30
CA LYS A 116 6.08 -13.41 9.40
C LYS A 116 5.79 -12.78 10.74
#